data_AF-A0A1A6A4D6-F1
#
_entry.id   AF-A0A1A6A4D6-F1
#
_cell.length_a   1.000
_cell.length_b   1.000
_cell.length_c   1.000
_cell.angle_alpha   90.00
_cell.angle_beta   90.00
_cell.angle_gamma   90.00
#
_symmetry.space_group_name_H-M   'P 1'
#
loop_
_entity.id
_entity.type
_entity.pdbx_description
1 polymer ?
#
loop_
_entity_poly.entity_id
_entity_poly.type
_entity_poly.pdbx_seq_one_letter_code
_entity_poly.pdbx_strand_id
1 'polypeptide(L)' 'MMSKIFVFLAVFALCLALVQAKPIAATRTNTRVTRNDRLTNAQRIARGLPPRAPGRLYDATAPHHLLPRASPG' A
#
# COMPACT_ATOMS: atom_id res chain seq x y z
N MET A 1 46.55 -31.81 8.31
CA MET A 1 46.06 -30.88 7.26
C MET A 1 44.57 -31.06 6.94
N MET A 2 44.02 -32.29 6.96
CA MET A 2 42.59 -32.53 6.65
C MET A 2 41.59 -31.76 7.55
N SER A 3 41.86 -31.59 8.85
CA SER A 3 40.92 -30.90 9.77
C SER A 3 40.64 -29.44 9.39
N LYS A 4 41.64 -28.70 8.88
CA LYS A 4 41.47 -27.30 8.46
C LYS A 4 40.55 -27.18 7.23
N ILE A 5 40.58 -28.20 6.36
CA ILE A 5 39.75 -28.27 5.16
C ILE A 5 38.28 -28.48 5.55
N PHE A 6 38.00 -29.33 6.55
CA PHE A 6 36.62 -29.53 7.03
C PHE A 6 36.03 -28.26 7.66
N VAL A 7 36.83 -27.53 8.43
CA VAL A 7 36.38 -26.23 9.00
C VAL A 7 36.09 -25.23 7.89
N PHE A 8 36.95 -25.14 6.88
CA PHE A 8 36.75 -24.26 5.73
C PHE A 8 35.47 -24.61 4.96
N LEU A 9 35.23 -25.90 4.70
CA LEU A 9 34.03 -26.37 4.01
C LEU A 9 32.75 -26.10 4.81
N ALA A 10 32.79 -26.27 6.13
CA ALA A 10 31.64 -25.99 6.99
C ALA A 10 31.29 -24.49 7.00
N VAL A 11 32.29 -23.61 7.09
CA VAL A 11 32.07 -22.15 7.03
C VAL A 11 31.59 -21.74 5.64
N PHE A 12 32.16 -22.31 4.57
CA PHE A 12 31.74 -22.01 3.21
C PHE A 12 30.30 -22.44 2.94
N ALA A 13 29.89 -23.63 3.39
CA ALA A 13 28.51 -24.09 3.28
C ALA A 13 27.54 -23.21 4.07
N LEU A 14 27.92 -22.76 5.27
CA LEU A 14 27.14 -21.82 6.07
C LEU A 14 26.98 -20.46 5.37
N CYS A 15 28.04 -19.95 4.75
CA CYS A 15 27.98 -18.72 3.95
C CYS A 15 27.02 -18.86 2.75
N LEU A 16 27.07 -19.97 2.03
CA LEU A 16 26.16 -20.22 0.90
C LEU A 16 24.69 -20.29 1.33
N ALA A 17 24.41 -20.86 2.51
CA ALA A 17 23.05 -20.93 3.03
C ALA A 17 22.46 -19.55 3.36
N LEU A 18 23.28 -18.59 3.81
CA LEU A 18 22.83 -17.23 4.11
C LEU A 18 22.54 -16.39 2.87
N VAL A 19 23.24 -16.62 1.76
CA VAL A 19 23.05 -15.87 0.51
C VAL A 19 21.76 -16.24 -0.22
N GLN A 20 21.20 -17.43 0.05
CA GLN A 20 19.94 -17.91 -0.54
C GLN A 20 18.68 -17.30 0.11
N ALA A 21 18.80 -16.21 0.88
CA ALA A 21 17.65 -15.47 1.38
C ALA A 21 16.79 -15.03 0.19
N LYS A 22 15.69 -15.77 -0.03
CA LYS A 22 14.70 -15.50 -1.08
C LYS A 22 14.33 -14.02 -1.01
N PRO A 23 14.40 -13.26 -2.12
CA PRO A 23 13.96 -11.88 -2.10
C PRO A 23 12.50 -11.87 -1.64
N ILE A 24 12.22 -11.15 -0.55
CA ILE A 24 10.86 -10.89 -0.10
C ILE A 24 10.18 -10.23 -1.29
N ALA A 25 9.29 -10.96 -1.95
CA ALA A 25 8.51 -10.44 -3.05
C ALA A 25 7.71 -9.26 -2.49
N ALA A 26 8.18 -8.05 -2.75
CA ALA A 26 7.44 -6.85 -2.40
C ALA A 26 6.12 -6.94 -3.17
N THR A 27 5.01 -7.15 -2.46
CA THR A 27 3.66 -7.09 -3.01
C THR A 27 3.44 -5.67 -3.53
N ARG A 28 3.81 -5.45 -4.80
CA ARG A 28 3.64 -4.19 -5.48
C ARG A 28 2.14 -4.03 -5.73
N THR A 29 1.45 -3.30 -4.87
CA THR A 29 0.10 -2.83 -5.16
C THR A 29 0.20 -1.87 -6.34
N ASN A 30 0.05 -2.41 -7.54
CA ASN A 30 0.04 -1.66 -8.78
C ASN A 30 -1.29 -0.92 -8.90
N THR A 31 -1.48 0.10 -8.07
CA THR A 31 -2.58 1.04 -8.23
C THR A 31 -2.19 2.02 -9.31
N ARG A 32 -2.45 1.64 -10.57
CA ARG A 32 -2.38 2.57 -11.70
C ARG A 32 -3.44 3.65 -11.49
N VAL A 33 -3.10 4.69 -10.74
CA VAL A 33 -3.94 5.88 -10.54
C VAL A 33 -3.99 6.63 -11.87
N THR A 34 -5.15 6.63 -12.52
CA THR A 34 -5.36 7.39 -13.74
C THR A 34 -5.53 8.87 -13.42
N ARG A 35 -5.32 9.76 -14.40
CA ARG A 35 -5.51 11.21 -14.22
C ARG A 35 -6.94 11.55 -13.75
N ASN A 36 -7.92 10.73 -14.15
CA ASN A 36 -9.32 10.91 -13.79
C ASN A 36 -9.63 10.48 -12.35
N ASP A 37 -8.82 9.61 -11.74
CA ASP A 37 -8.99 9.17 -10.35
C ASP A 37 -8.65 10.27 -9.33
N ARG A 38 -7.92 11.31 -9.78
CA ARG A 38 -7.59 12.49 -8.97
C ARG A 38 -8.68 13.57 -9.00
N LEU A 39 -9.72 13.42 -9.83
CA LEU A 39 -10.77 14.41 -9.96
C LEU A 39 -11.81 14.27 -8.84
N THR A 40 -12.25 15.40 -8.29
CA THR A 40 -13.41 15.43 -7.38
C THR A 40 -14.71 15.16 -8.15
N ASN A 41 -15.78 14.77 -7.45
CA ASN A 41 -17.09 14.58 -8.10
C ASN A 41 -17.58 15.84 -8.82
N ALA A 42 -17.34 17.04 -8.25
CA ALA A 42 -17.65 18.31 -8.91
C ALA A 42 -16.90 18.47 -10.24
N GLN A 43 -15.59 18.17 -10.26
CA GLN A 43 -14.79 18.24 -11.48
C GLN A 43 -15.17 17.17 -12.52
N ARG A 44 -15.65 16.00 -12.07
CA ARG A 44 -16.16 14.94 -12.97
C ARG A 44 -17.44 15.38 -13.67
N ILE A 45 -18.39 15.94 -12.91
CA ILE A 45 -19.66 16.45 -13.45
C ILE A 45 -19.41 17.58 -14.45
N ALA A 46 -18.53 18.53 -14.13
CA ALA A 46 -18.16 19.61 -15.06
C ALA A 46 -17.55 19.12 -16.38
N ARG A 47 -17.05 17.88 -16.43
CA ARG A 47 -16.47 17.23 -17.62
C ARG A 47 -17.39 16.21 -18.29
N GLY A 48 -18.64 16.08 -17.84
CA GLY A 48 -19.57 15.05 -18.33
C GLY A 48 -19.16 13.61 -17.96
N LEU A 49 -18.24 13.44 -17.00
CA LEU A 49 -17.86 12.12 -16.50
C LEU A 49 -18.88 11.66 -15.43
N PRO A 50 -19.18 10.35 -15.34
CA PRO A 50 -20.05 9.83 -14.30
C PRO A 50 -19.46 10.13 -12.91
N PRO A 51 -20.27 10.34 -11.86
CA PRO A 51 -19.76 10.56 -10.50
C PRO A 51 -19.08 9.30 -9.94
N ARG A 52 -18.22 9.47 -8.94
CA ARG A 52 -17.61 8.35 -8.22
C ARG A 52 -18.63 7.77 -7.23
N ALA A 53 -18.67 6.45 -7.15
CA ALA A 53 -19.46 5.75 -6.14
C ALA A 53 -19.01 6.15 -4.71
N PRO A 54 -19.95 6.24 -3.75
CA PRO A 54 -19.60 6.50 -2.36
C PRO A 54 -18.72 5.37 -1.82
N GLY A 55 -17.64 5.73 -1.12
CA GLY A 55 -16.74 4.75 -0.51
C GLY A 55 -17.31 4.12 0.77
N ARG A 56 -18.26 4.80 1.41
CA ARG A 56 -18.94 4.35 2.62
C ARG A 56 -20.37 4.85 2.60
N LEU A 57 -21.31 3.99 2.97
CA LEU A 57 -22.70 4.38 3.20
C LEU A 57 -22.82 5.13 4.53
N TYR A 58 -23.86 5.96 4.63
CA TYR A 58 -24.18 6.59 5.89
C TYR A 58 -24.53 5.53 6.94
N ASP A 59 -23.91 5.67 8.12
CA ASP A 59 -24.16 4.83 9.28
C ASP A 59 -24.85 5.69 10.36
N ALA A 60 -26.09 5.34 10.67
CA ALA A 60 -26.93 6.10 11.59
C ALA A 60 -26.58 5.84 13.07
N THR A 61 -25.88 4.75 13.38
CA THR A 61 -25.47 4.43 14.76
C THR A 61 -24.07 4.93 15.08
N ALA A 62 -23.35 5.41 14.06
CA ALA A 62 -22.02 5.99 14.26
C ALA A 62 -22.12 7.28 15.10
N PRO A 63 -21.29 7.44 16.14
CA PRO A 63 -21.23 8.68 16.90
C PRO A 63 -20.61 9.77 16.02
N HIS A 64 -21.44 10.62 15.42
CA HIS A 64 -20.98 11.78 14.65
C HIS A 64 -20.65 12.91 15.61
N HIS A 65 -19.38 13.32 15.66
CA HIS A 65 -19.01 14.54 16.35
C HIS A 65 -19.49 15.73 15.51
N LEU A 66 -20.54 16.42 15.96
CA LEU A 66 -21.03 17.62 15.30
C LEU A 66 -19.93 18.70 15.36
N LEU A 67 -19.38 19.05 14.20
CA LEU A 67 -18.43 20.16 14.12
C LEU A 67 -19.23 21.48 14.13
N PRO A 68 -18.83 22.48 14.95
CA PRO A 68 -19.44 23.79 14.91
C PRO A 68 -19.33 24.36 13.49
N ARG A 69 -20.47 24.68 12.87
CA ARG A 69 -20.50 25.32 11.56
C ARG A 69 -20.18 26.79 11.73
N ALA A 70 -18.99 27.22 11.33
CA ALA A 70 -18.72 28.64 11.11
C ALA A 70 -19.48 29.08 9.86
N SER A 71 -20.68 29.62 10.04
CA SER A 71 -21.37 30.35 8.98
C SER A 71 -20.92 31.81 9.05
N PRO A 72 -20.30 32.37 8.00
CA PRO A 72 -20.21 33.82 7.89
C PRO A 72 -21.61 34.30 7.51
N GLY A 73 -22.20 35.12 8.40
CA GLY A 73 -23.41 35.89 8.11
C GLY A 73 -23.12 37.07 7.20
#